data_AF-A0A7S1CCH3-F1
#
_entry.id   AF-A0A7S1CCH3-F1
#
_cell.length_a   1.000
_cell.length_b   1.000
_cell.length_c   1.000
_cell.angle_alpha   90.00
_cell.angle_beta   90.00
_cell.angle_gamma   90.00
#
_symmetry.space_group_name_H-M   'P 1'
#
loop_
_entity.id
_entity.type
_entity.pdbx_description
1 polymer ?
#
loop_
_entity_poly.entity_id
_entity_poly.type
_entity_poly.pdbx_seq_one_letter_code
_entity_poly.pdbx_strand_id
1 'polypeptide(L)'
;ADSDAAGGGADGGGGGRPTCAVVLLSTGGLMPIHSGHVAMFDHAVRALAARGIAVVGGFYSPTHDDYVRHKTREIIPMAHRQAMVRAVAATHPHIEVCTWEGDAP
;
A
#
# COMPACT_ATOMS: atom_id res chain seq x y z
N ALA A 1 -8.17 36.25 -51.25
CA ALA A 1 -6.95 35.60 -50.76
C ALA A 1 -7.00 35.60 -49.24
N ASP A 2 -7.70 34.67 -48.57
CA ASP A 2 -8.04 33.29 -48.98
C ASP A 2 -6.77 32.46 -49.25
N SER A 3 -6.53 31.27 -48.69
CA SER A 3 -7.22 30.53 -47.61
C SER A 3 -6.17 30.10 -46.55
N ASP A 4 -6.40 29.32 -45.48
CA ASP A 4 -7.55 28.47 -45.11
C ASP A 4 -7.65 28.28 -43.58
N ALA A 5 -8.61 27.47 -43.11
CA ALA A 5 -8.62 26.90 -41.77
C ALA A 5 -8.38 25.37 -41.80
N ALA A 6 -7.44 24.90 -40.98
CA ALA A 6 -7.35 23.49 -40.58
C ALA A 6 -7.15 23.44 -39.05
N GLY A 7 -7.98 22.78 -38.24
CA GLY A 7 -8.86 21.66 -38.59
C GLY A 7 -8.23 20.31 -38.20
N GLY A 8 -7.46 20.27 -37.12
CA GLY A 8 -6.99 19.02 -36.48
C GLY A 8 -8.00 18.56 -35.44
N GLY A 9 -8.81 17.57 -35.80
CA GLY A 9 -9.83 16.98 -34.92
C GLY A 9 -9.25 16.14 -33.78
N ALA A 10 -10.14 15.67 -32.90
CA ALA A 10 -9.77 15.01 -31.66
C ALA A 10 -9.25 13.58 -31.84
N ASP A 11 -8.04 13.33 -31.33
CA ASP A 11 -7.69 12.08 -30.66
C ASP A 11 -7.94 12.34 -29.16
N GLY A 12 -9.05 11.93 -28.56
CA GLY A 12 -9.55 10.56 -28.59
C GLY A 12 -9.11 9.92 -27.27
N GLY A 13 -10.02 9.88 -26.29
CA GLY A 13 -9.70 9.58 -24.88
C GLY A 13 -9.12 8.19 -24.64
N GLY A 14 -7.80 8.04 -24.84
CA GLY A 14 -7.04 6.86 -24.48
C GLY A 14 -6.84 6.82 -22.97
N GLY A 15 -7.73 6.15 -22.26
CA GLY A 15 -7.56 5.77 -20.85
C GLY A 15 -6.41 4.77 -20.70
N GLY A 16 -5.18 5.23 -20.89
CA GLY A 16 -3.97 4.44 -20.75
C GLY A 16 -3.89 3.90 -19.33
N ARG A 17 -4.09 2.60 -19.16
CA ARG A 17 -3.80 1.94 -17.88
C ARG A 17 -2.35 2.28 -17.51
N PRO A 18 -2.06 2.62 -16.24
CA PRO A 18 -0.69 2.95 -15.83
C PRO A 18 0.24 1.81 -16.26
N THR A 19 1.24 2.14 -17.07
CA THR A 19 2.10 1.16 -17.75
C THR A 19 2.94 0.33 -16.77
N CYS A 20 3.03 0.80 -15.52
CA CYS A 20 3.43 0.03 -14.36
C CYS A 20 2.47 0.34 -13.20
N ALA A 21 1.72 -0.67 -12.75
CA ALA A 21 0.88 -0.60 -11.56
C ALA A 21 1.60 -1.30 -10.41
N VAL A 22 1.75 -0.63 -9.27
CA VAL A 22 2.48 -1.13 -8.10
C VAL A 22 1.54 -1.36 -6.93
N VAL A 23 1.73 -2.47 -6.22
CA VAL A 23 1.14 -2.75 -4.92
C VAL A 23 2.25 -2.67 -3.88
N LEU A 24 2.03 -1.95 -2.79
CA LEU A 24 2.98 -1.88 -1.66
C LEU A 24 2.71 -2.99 -0.65
N LEU A 25 3.75 -3.59 -0.10
CA LEU A 25 3.65 -4.61 0.96
C LEU A 25 4.57 -4.23 2.12
N SER A 26 4.01 -4.11 3.32
CA SER A 26 4.75 -3.88 4.55
C SER A 26 4.60 -5.09 5.47
N THR A 27 5.63 -5.94 5.49
CA THR A 27 5.73 -7.11 6.38
C THR A 27 6.36 -6.75 7.73
N GLY A 28 6.13 -7.59 8.76
CA GLY A 28 6.92 -7.57 9.98
C GLY A 28 6.09 -7.70 11.26
N GLY A 29 6.70 -7.40 12.41
CA GLY A 29 6.05 -7.56 13.71
C GLY A 29 4.74 -6.77 13.84
N LEU A 30 4.75 -5.50 13.40
CA LEU A 30 3.63 -4.55 13.55
C LEU A 30 3.08 -4.55 14.99
N MET A 31 4.00 -4.44 15.95
CA MET A 31 3.77 -4.76 17.37
C MET A 31 4.12 -3.59 18.31
N PRO A 32 3.18 -2.69 18.59
CA PRO A 32 1.96 -2.44 17.82
C PRO A 32 2.27 -1.74 16.49
N ILE A 33 1.28 -1.66 15.61
CA ILE A 33 1.32 -0.68 14.51
C ILE A 33 1.29 0.75 15.10
N HIS A 34 1.97 1.69 14.45
CA HIS A 34 2.15 3.05 14.94
C HIS A 34 2.39 4.02 13.79
N SER A 35 2.32 5.33 14.07
CA SER A 35 2.43 6.41 13.07
C SER A 35 3.64 6.28 12.14
N GLY A 36 4.79 5.82 12.63
CA GLY A 36 5.98 5.55 11.78
C GLY A 36 5.74 4.55 10.63
N HIS A 37 4.92 3.52 10.83
CA HIS A 37 4.56 2.55 9.77
C HIS A 37 3.66 3.20 8.71
N VAL A 38 2.69 4.02 9.14
CA VAL A 38 1.80 4.78 8.26
C VAL A 38 2.59 5.79 7.43
N ALA A 39 3.43 6.60 8.09
CA ALA A 39 4.28 7.58 7.42
C ALA A 39 5.21 6.94 6.40
N MET A 40 5.80 5.77 6.72
CA MET A 40 6.62 4.99 5.79
C MET A 40 5.84 4.61 4.51
N PHE A 41 4.60 4.11 4.67
CA PHE A 41 3.75 3.75 3.54
C PHE A 41 3.41 4.99 2.68
N ASP A 42 2.97 6.08 3.31
CA ASP A 42 2.64 7.33 2.62
C ASP A 42 3.84 7.94 1.88
N HIS A 43 5.04 7.84 2.47
CA HIS A 43 6.28 8.28 1.84
C HIS A 43 6.61 7.43 0.60
N ALA A 44 6.39 6.11 0.64
CA ALA A 44 6.57 5.25 -0.52
C ALA A 44 5.58 5.58 -1.64
N VAL A 45 4.30 5.82 -1.32
CA VAL A 45 3.28 6.27 -2.29
C VAL A 45 3.71 7.58 -2.97
N ARG A 46 4.09 8.61 -2.18
CA ARG A 46 4.56 9.89 -2.71
C ARG A 46 5.82 9.76 -3.58
N ALA A 47 6.78 8.94 -3.15
CA ALA A 47 8.04 8.75 -3.87
C ALA A 47 7.86 8.01 -5.22
N LEU A 48 6.90 7.09 -5.31
CA LEU A 48 6.54 6.42 -6.56
C LEU A 48 5.73 7.34 -7.49
N ALA A 49 4.75 8.08 -6.94
CA ALA A 49 3.97 9.04 -7.71
C ALA A 49 4.85 10.14 -8.34
N ALA A 50 5.85 10.66 -7.61
CA ALA A 50 6.84 11.61 -8.11
C ALA A 50 7.71 11.07 -9.26
N ARG A 51 7.71 9.75 -9.50
CA ARG A 51 8.41 9.07 -10.59
C ARG A 51 7.46 8.60 -11.70
N GLY A 52 6.20 9.03 -11.67
CA GLY A 52 5.15 8.61 -12.63
C GLY A 52 4.65 7.18 -12.42
N ILE A 53 4.93 6.55 -11.27
CA ILE A 53 4.53 5.17 -10.98
C ILE A 53 3.26 5.19 -10.12
N ALA A 54 2.19 4.57 -10.61
CA ALA A 54 0.93 4.49 -9.89
C ALA A 54 0.94 3.37 -8.84
N VAL A 55 0.78 3.74 -7.57
CA VAL A 55 0.42 2.76 -6.52
C VAL A 55 -1.08 2.55 -6.55
N VAL A 56 -1.52 1.32 -6.80
CA VAL A 56 -2.95 0.96 -6.90
C VAL A 56 -3.53 0.43 -5.58
N GLY A 57 -2.67 0.23 -4.57
CA GLY A 57 -3.05 -0.17 -3.21
C GLY A 57 -1.86 -0.76 -2.46
N GLY A 58 -2.13 -1.37 -1.31
CA GLY A 58 -1.13 -2.16 -0.60
C GLY A 58 -1.65 -2.86 0.64
N PHE A 59 -0.75 -3.59 1.30
CA PHE A 59 -1.07 -4.44 2.43
C PHE A 59 -0.12 -4.21 3.60
N TYR A 60 -0.69 -4.14 4.80
CA TYR A 60 0.04 -4.51 6.02
C TYR A 60 -0.07 -6.02 6.21
N SER A 61 1.08 -6.68 6.38
CA SER A 61 1.20 -8.12 6.65
C SER A 61 1.89 -8.32 8.00
N PRO A 62 1.13 -8.47 9.10
CA PRO A 62 1.70 -8.83 10.38
C PRO A 62 2.23 -10.25 10.31
N THR A 63 3.47 -10.46 10.77
CA THR A 63 4.16 -11.75 10.73
C THR A 63 3.71 -12.69 11.85
N HIS A 64 4.01 -13.99 11.75
CA HIS A 64 3.63 -15.01 12.74
C HIS A 64 4.24 -14.75 14.14
N ASP A 65 3.54 -15.17 15.20
CA ASP A 65 3.99 -14.95 16.58
C ASP A 65 5.38 -15.53 16.84
N ASP A 66 5.69 -16.71 16.29
CA ASP A 66 6.99 -17.35 16.52
C ASP A 66 8.15 -16.53 15.97
N TYR A 67 8.01 -15.93 14.79
CA TYR A 67 9.05 -15.04 14.24
C TYR A 67 9.30 -13.84 15.17
N VAL A 68 8.26 -13.34 15.84
CA VAL A 68 8.39 -12.24 16.81
C VAL A 68 9.03 -12.72 18.11
N ARG A 69 8.69 -13.92 18.63
CA ARG A 69 9.30 -14.51 19.83
C ARG A 69 10.82 -14.70 19.71
N HIS A 70 11.32 -14.97 18.51
CA HIS A 70 12.76 -15.06 18.25
C HIS A 70 13.50 -13.71 18.37
N LYS A 71 12.77 -12.59 18.41
CA LYS A 71 13.33 -11.21 18.45
C LYS A 71 13.09 -10.49 19.77
N THR A 72 12.06 -10.86 20.53
CA THR A 72 11.72 -10.24 21.82
C THR A 72 10.98 -11.23 22.72
N ARG A 73 11.20 -11.11 24.03
CA ARG A 73 10.57 -11.95 25.06
C ARG A 73 9.10 -11.59 25.31
N GLU A 74 8.79 -10.30 25.24
CA GLU A 74 7.43 -9.79 25.38
C GLU A 74 6.83 -9.62 23.98
N ILE A 75 5.69 -10.25 23.74
CA ILE A 75 4.94 -10.13 22.49
C ILE A 75 3.48 -9.75 22.77
N ILE A 76 2.91 -9.00 21.82
CA ILE A 76 1.46 -8.87 21.67
C ILE A 76 1.02 -10.02 20.73
N PRO A 77 0.12 -10.92 21.15
CA PRO A 77 -0.33 -12.03 20.31
C PRO A 77 -0.90 -11.61 18.96
N MET A 78 -0.76 -12.47 17.96
CA MET A 78 -1.11 -12.20 16.56
C MET A 78 -2.53 -11.63 16.38
N ALA A 79 -3.52 -12.21 17.04
CA ALA A 79 -4.92 -11.74 16.96
C ALA A 79 -5.08 -10.27 17.37
N HIS A 80 -4.35 -9.82 18.41
CA HIS A 80 -4.38 -8.43 18.85
C HIS A 80 -3.59 -7.51 17.90
N ARG A 81 -2.46 -7.98 17.33
CA ARG A 81 -1.71 -7.23 16.31
C ARG A 81 -2.55 -7.01 15.06
N GLN A 82 -3.23 -8.05 14.56
CA GLN A 82 -4.18 -7.93 13.46
C GLN A 82 -5.32 -6.96 13.78
N ALA A 83 -5.90 -7.00 14.97
CA ALA A 83 -6.98 -6.09 15.36
C ALA A 83 -6.53 -4.62 15.32
N MET A 84 -5.34 -4.30 15.86
CA MET A 84 -4.76 -2.95 15.78
C MET A 84 -4.45 -2.53 14.34
N VAL A 85 -3.91 -3.44 13.52
CA VAL A 85 -3.60 -3.19 12.11
C VAL A 85 -4.87 -2.96 11.29
N ARG A 86 -5.96 -3.71 11.55
CA ARG A 86 -7.28 -3.46 10.94
C ARG A 86 -7.86 -2.10 11.34
N ALA A 87 -7.70 -1.70 12.60
CA ALA A 87 -8.14 -0.37 13.06
C ALA A 87 -7.41 0.79 12.36
N VAL A 88 -6.11 0.62 12.06
CA VAL A 88 -5.34 1.60 11.26
C VAL A 88 -5.70 1.54 9.78
N ALA A 89 -5.85 0.34 9.19
CA ALA A 89 -6.24 0.18 7.78
C ALA A 89 -7.62 0.79 7.50
N ALA A 90 -8.56 0.70 8.44
CA ALA A 90 -9.90 1.30 8.33
C ALA A 90 -9.90 2.83 8.14
N THR A 91 -8.80 3.54 8.43
CA THR A 91 -8.66 4.98 8.19
C THR A 91 -7.84 5.32 6.94
N HIS A 92 -7.33 4.32 6.20
CA HIS A 92 -6.47 4.49 5.03
C HIS A 92 -7.01 3.66 3.83
N PRO A 93 -7.92 4.22 3.00
CA PRO A 93 -8.69 3.46 2.00
C PRO A 93 -7.91 2.71 0.91
N HIS A 94 -6.60 2.96 0.79
CA HIS A 94 -5.68 2.34 -0.16
C HIS A 94 -4.82 1.24 0.49
N ILE A 95 -5.08 0.88 1.74
CA ILE A 95 -4.34 -0.14 2.49
C ILE A 95 -5.29 -1.17 3.08
N GLU A 96 -5.05 -2.45 2.76
CA GLU A 96 -5.74 -3.60 3.34
C GLU A 96 -4.85 -4.35 4.34
N VAL A 97 -5.43 -5.33 5.03
CA VAL A 97 -4.70 -6.21 5.96
C VAL A 97 -4.58 -7.60 5.35
N CYS A 98 -3.37 -8.00 5.01
CA CYS A 98 -3.07 -9.38 4.64
C CYS A 98 -2.77 -10.16 5.92
N THR A 99 -3.60 -11.13 6.28
CA THR A 99 -3.38 -11.97 7.47
C THR A 99 -2.67 -13.28 7.16
N TRP A 100 -2.58 -13.66 5.88
CA TRP A 100 -2.03 -14.93 5.40
C TRP A 100 -0.67 -15.31 6.01
N GLU A 101 0.25 -14.35 6.18
CA GLU A 101 1.61 -14.61 6.68
C GLU A 101 1.65 -15.17 8.11
N GLY A 102 0.73 -14.74 8.98
CA GLY A 102 0.69 -15.20 10.38
C GLY A 102 -0.64 -15.78 10.84
N ASP A 103 -1.57 -16.02 9.91
CA ASP A 103 -2.57 -17.10 10.03
C ASP A 103 -2.01 -18.45 9.57
N ALA A 104 -0.78 -18.48 9.03
CA ALA A 104 -0.08 -19.70 8.64
C ALA A 104 0.17 -20.62 9.86
N PRO A 105 0.06 -21.96 9.67
CA PRO A 105 0.19 -22.95 10.74
C PRO A 105 1.64 -23.23 11.18
#